data_AF-A0A4R2KNF0-F1
#
_entry.id   AF-A0A4R2KNF0-F1
#
_cell.length_a   1.000
_cell.length_b   1.000
_cell.length_c   1.000
_cell.angle_alpha   90.00
_cell.angle_beta   90.00
_cell.angle_gamma   90.00
#
_symmetry.space_group_name_H-M   'P 1'
#
loop_
_entity.id
_entity.type
_entity.pdbx_description
1 polymer ?
#
loop_
_entity_poly.entity_id
_entity_poly.type
_entity_poly.pdbx_seq_one_letter_code
_entity_poly.pdbx_strand_id
1 'polypeptide(L)'
;MKNIPLDRAERALLAVIRELDAESGTVDRDALSVRARGRGLEVARPLATLVGRGLVEEIQRRPFFLARVFGARPALLLKPTPAGLAVDCGTEPEAASETALSTPPAPQAAPEVPVTAPQAADAEGPAAVALDETTATAPQAAARVADAPSDGAAENSIEDPGAETGAAPAPAEMPRPRPARPDRKLTKAFTEDLGGAPAATGGVALSHGVESEVMDGIRDVLAGFGMELTFAGEALVGERISRGETAGDALSQVVLFAFAHAVREDLATGGSLGALGLGDYAAEVADELRKLHSAGLVGEDRLTHDLGRIIALTEDGNERERLAAEVLSDPVGGLLPTALLPEELRPAGEM
;
A
#
# COMPACT_ATOMS: atom_id res chain seq x y z
N MET A 1 -36.05 9.95 33.36
CA MET A 1 -35.80 10.92 32.27
C MET A 1 -37.13 11.26 31.62
N LYS A 2 -37.44 12.54 31.37
CA LYS A 2 -38.73 12.94 30.79
C LYS A 2 -38.76 12.49 29.33
N ASN A 3 -39.70 11.63 28.96
CA ASN A 3 -39.95 11.18 27.59
C ASN A 3 -40.54 12.34 26.78
N ILE A 4 -39.70 13.28 26.35
CA ILE A 4 -40.09 14.32 25.41
C ILE A 4 -40.25 13.63 24.04
N PRO A 5 -41.42 13.74 23.38
CA PRO A 5 -41.59 13.16 22.05
C PRO A 5 -40.57 13.75 21.07
N LEU A 6 -40.14 12.95 20.09
CA LEU A 6 -39.20 13.40 19.07
C LEU A 6 -39.93 14.27 18.05
N ASP A 7 -39.31 15.39 17.68
CA ASP A 7 -39.81 16.26 16.63
C ASP A 7 -39.77 15.56 15.26
N ARG A 8 -40.56 16.04 14.30
CA ARG A 8 -40.61 15.47 12.93
C ARG A 8 -39.22 15.46 12.27
N ALA A 9 -38.44 16.52 12.45
CA ALA A 9 -37.07 16.59 11.92
C ALA A 9 -36.12 15.59 12.60
N GLU A 10 -36.27 15.38 13.91
CA GLU A 10 -35.49 14.40 14.68
C GLU A 10 -35.80 12.96 14.25
N ARG A 11 -37.09 12.64 14.04
CA ARG A 11 -37.52 11.33 13.53
C ARG A 11 -37.04 11.06 12.12
N ALA A 12 -37.16 12.05 11.23
CA ALA A 12 -36.69 11.93 9.85
C ALA A 12 -35.17 11.73 9.78
N LEU A 13 -34.39 12.47 10.59
CA LEU A 13 -32.94 12.30 10.65
C LEU A 13 -32.56 10.93 11.25
N LEU A 14 -33.24 10.48 12.31
CA LEU A 14 -33.00 9.17 12.91
C LEU A 14 -33.30 8.02 11.93
N ALA A 15 -34.34 8.16 11.10
CA ALA A 15 -34.61 7.19 10.03
C ALA A 15 -33.46 7.11 9.00
N VAL A 16 -32.90 8.26 8.59
CA VAL A 16 -31.74 8.28 7.67
C VAL A 16 -30.50 7.66 8.32
N ILE A 17 -30.25 7.92 9.61
CA ILE A 17 -29.12 7.31 10.32
C ILE A 17 -29.28 5.80 10.40
N ARG A 18 -30.49 5.28 10.66
CA ARG A 18 -30.76 3.82 10.69
C ARG A 18 -30.60 3.17 9.32
N GLU A 19 -31.02 3.84 8.25
CA GLU A 19 -30.86 3.37 6.88
C GLU A 19 -29.37 3.25 6.52
N LEU A 20 -28.57 4.29 6.80
CA LEU A 20 -27.13 4.26 6.59
C LEU A 20 -26.42 3.22 7.48
N ASP A 21 -26.84 3.08 8.72
CA ASP A 21 -26.29 2.06 9.64
C ASP A 21 -26.60 0.64 9.16
N ALA A 22 -27.78 0.40 8.56
CA ALA A 22 -28.12 -0.89 7.96
C ALA A 22 -27.32 -1.19 6.69
N GLU A 23 -26.95 -0.16 5.91
CA GLU A 23 -26.15 -0.30 4.69
C GLU A 23 -24.65 -0.54 4.98
N SER A 24 -24.05 0.21 5.91
CA SER A 24 -22.60 0.24 6.12
C SER A 24 -22.13 -0.10 7.55
N GLY A 25 -23.04 -0.40 8.48
CA GLY A 25 -22.74 -0.78 9.88
C GLY A 25 -22.21 0.33 10.79
N THR A 26 -21.75 1.45 10.21
CA THR A 26 -21.41 2.71 10.88
C THR A 26 -21.69 3.88 9.94
N VAL A 27 -22.06 5.03 10.48
CA VAL A 27 -22.47 6.20 9.68
C VAL A 27 -21.45 7.32 9.76
N ASP A 28 -20.83 7.67 8.63
CA ASP A 28 -19.98 8.86 8.54
C ASP A 28 -20.84 10.15 8.59
N ARG A 29 -20.40 11.15 9.34
CA ARG A 29 -21.08 12.46 9.46
C ARG A 29 -21.20 13.19 8.12
N ASP A 30 -20.23 13.06 7.23
CA ASP A 30 -20.25 13.69 5.91
C ASP A 30 -21.25 12.97 4.99
N ALA A 31 -21.26 11.64 5.01
CA ALA A 31 -22.23 10.84 4.27
C ALA A 31 -23.68 11.11 4.76
N LEU A 32 -23.88 11.19 6.08
CA LEU A 32 -25.15 11.60 6.67
C LEU A 32 -25.54 13.01 6.20
N SER A 33 -24.59 13.95 6.19
CA SER A 33 -24.85 15.34 5.79
C SER A 33 -25.28 15.44 4.34
N VAL A 34 -24.65 14.68 3.44
CA VAL A 34 -25.01 14.62 2.03
C VAL A 34 -26.40 14.02 1.85
N ARG A 35 -26.68 12.86 2.47
CA ARG A 35 -27.96 12.16 2.31
C ARG A 35 -29.12 12.92 2.95
N ALA A 36 -28.91 13.53 4.12
CA ALA A 36 -29.91 14.34 4.79
C ALA A 36 -30.20 15.64 4.01
N ARG A 37 -29.17 16.33 3.50
CA ARG A 37 -29.37 17.52 2.65
C ARG A 37 -30.08 17.19 1.34
N GLY A 38 -29.78 16.04 0.74
CA GLY A 38 -30.50 15.52 -0.44
C GLY A 38 -31.99 15.29 -0.20
N ARG A 39 -32.40 15.11 1.08
CA ARG A 39 -33.81 15.00 1.52
C ARG A 39 -34.36 16.30 2.10
N GLY A 40 -33.64 17.41 2.00
CA GLY A 40 -34.04 18.72 2.53
C GLY A 40 -34.03 18.81 4.06
N LEU A 41 -33.28 17.95 4.75
CA LEU A 41 -33.22 17.88 6.20
C LEU A 41 -32.06 18.72 6.77
N GLU A 42 -32.32 19.42 7.88
CA GLU A 42 -31.28 20.05 8.69
C GLU A 42 -30.59 19.03 9.59
N VAL A 43 -29.26 19.03 9.64
CA VAL A 43 -28.48 18.00 10.34
C VAL A 43 -28.00 18.48 11.71
N ALA A 44 -27.45 19.70 11.81
CA ALA A 44 -26.71 20.12 12.99
C ALA A 44 -27.55 20.15 14.29
N ARG A 45 -28.75 20.76 14.24
CA ARG A 45 -29.60 20.93 15.42
C ARG A 45 -30.32 19.63 15.83
N PRO A 46 -30.93 18.86 14.91
CA PRO A 46 -31.56 17.60 15.29
C PRO A 46 -30.53 16.55 15.73
N LEU A 47 -29.34 16.49 15.10
CA LEU A 47 -28.28 15.55 15.50
C LEU A 47 -27.81 15.81 16.95
N ALA A 48 -27.52 17.07 17.30
CA ALA A 48 -27.13 17.41 18.67
C ALA A 48 -28.18 16.99 19.70
N THR A 49 -29.46 17.07 19.34
CA THR A 49 -30.57 16.67 20.22
C THR A 49 -30.69 15.15 20.33
N LEU A 50 -30.51 14.40 19.23
CA LEU A 50 -30.49 12.93 19.22
C LEU A 50 -29.32 12.38 20.04
N VAL A 51 -28.13 12.99 19.94
CA VAL A 51 -26.95 12.66 20.74
C VAL A 51 -27.18 12.98 22.21
N GLY A 52 -27.69 14.18 22.52
CA GLY A 52 -28.01 14.59 23.89
C GLY A 52 -29.09 13.73 24.58
N ARG A 53 -29.94 13.04 23.79
CA ARG A 53 -30.93 12.06 24.28
C ARG A 53 -30.40 10.63 24.33
N GLY A 54 -29.15 10.39 23.92
CA GLY A 54 -28.54 9.06 23.91
C GLY A 54 -29.16 8.10 22.90
N LEU A 55 -29.81 8.61 21.86
CA LEU A 55 -30.38 7.79 20.77
C LEU A 55 -29.34 7.49 19.68
N VAL A 56 -28.33 8.35 19.58
CA VAL A 56 -27.19 8.22 18.68
C VAL A 56 -25.92 8.46 19.50
N GLU A 57 -24.91 7.63 19.31
CA GLU A 57 -23.59 7.79 19.91
C GLU A 57 -22.62 8.34 18.88
N GLU A 58 -21.83 9.36 19.26
CA GLU A 58 -20.72 9.86 18.46
C GLU A 58 -19.44 9.11 18.85
N ILE A 59 -18.93 8.28 17.95
CA ILE A 59 -17.67 7.57 18.10
C ILE A 59 -16.61 8.33 17.31
N GLN A 60 -15.70 8.98 18.02
CA GLN A 60 -14.54 9.59 17.38
C GLN A 60 -13.53 8.50 17.04
N ARG A 61 -13.49 8.08 15.76
CA ARG A 61 -12.46 7.18 15.29
C ARG A 61 -11.22 8.00 14.97
N ARG A 62 -10.30 8.03 15.93
CA ARG A 62 -8.96 8.59 15.68
C ARG A 62 -8.22 7.63 14.75
N PRO A 63 -7.65 8.11 13.64
CA PRO A 63 -6.71 7.31 12.86
C PRO A 63 -5.57 6.90 13.80
N PHE A 64 -5.18 5.64 13.74
CA PHE A 64 -3.94 5.20 14.38
C PHE A 64 -2.77 6.01 13.83
N PHE A 65 -1.69 6.14 14.60
CA PHE A 65 -0.55 7.02 14.27
C PHE A 65 -0.08 6.85 12.82
N LEU A 66 0.01 5.60 12.35
CA LEU A 66 0.36 5.24 10.97
C LEU A 66 -0.67 5.70 9.94
N ALA A 67 -1.98 5.59 10.20
CA ALA A 67 -3.00 6.09 9.27
C ALA A 67 -2.97 7.63 9.16
N ARG A 68 -2.63 8.32 10.26
CA ARG A 68 -2.48 9.78 10.26
C ARG A 68 -1.31 10.25 9.40
N VAL A 69 -0.25 9.45 9.34
CA VAL A 69 0.93 9.65 8.52
C VAL A 69 0.61 9.54 7.01
N PHE A 70 -0.35 8.69 6.63
CA PHE A 70 -0.84 8.59 5.24
C PHE A 70 -2.03 9.51 4.94
N GLY A 71 -2.19 10.61 5.70
CA GLY A 71 -3.20 11.63 5.43
C GLY A 71 -4.62 11.29 5.90
N ALA A 72 -4.83 10.20 6.64
CA ALA A 72 -6.15 9.88 7.17
C ALA A 72 -6.55 10.91 8.25
N ARG A 73 -7.73 11.51 8.08
CA ARG A 73 -8.30 12.48 9.03
C ARG A 73 -9.13 11.76 10.11
N PRO A 74 -9.22 12.31 11.33
CA PRO A 74 -10.17 11.85 12.33
C PRO A 74 -11.59 11.85 11.78
N ALA A 75 -12.21 10.66 11.73
CA ALA A 75 -13.58 10.50 11.28
C ALA A 75 -14.52 10.48 12.49
N LEU A 76 -15.58 11.28 12.43
CA LEU A 76 -16.68 11.22 13.40
C LEU A 76 -17.70 10.24 12.87
N LEU A 77 -17.76 9.07 13.50
CA LEU A 77 -18.74 8.04 13.18
C LEU A 77 -19.93 8.14 14.12
N LEU A 78 -21.11 7.89 13.59
CA LEU A 78 -22.37 7.88 14.31
C LEU A 78 -22.90 6.45 14.34
N LYS A 79 -23.36 6.03 15.51
CA LYS A 79 -24.01 4.72 15.68
C LYS A 79 -25.35 4.87 16.40
N PRO A 80 -26.46 4.31 15.89
CA PRO A 80 -27.71 4.24 16.65
C PRO A 80 -27.50 3.40 17.92
N THR A 81 -27.95 3.92 19.06
CA THR A 81 -27.98 3.12 20.29
C THR A 81 -29.17 2.16 20.27
N PRO A 82 -29.20 1.12 21.13
CA PRO A 82 -30.38 0.27 21.26
C PRO A 82 -31.66 1.05 21.55
N ALA A 83 -31.55 2.18 22.27
CA ALA A 83 -32.66 3.10 22.51
C ALA A 83 -33.12 3.82 21.23
N GLY A 84 -32.19 4.25 20.35
CA GLY A 84 -32.50 4.84 19.05
C GLY A 84 -33.13 3.85 18.06
N LEU A 85 -32.76 2.56 18.13
CA LEU A 85 -33.35 1.51 17.31
C LEU A 85 -34.77 1.12 17.77
N ALA A 86 -35.06 1.23 19.06
CA ALA A 86 -36.37 0.95 19.63
C ALA A 86 -37.40 2.05 19.38
N VAL A 87 -36.99 3.23 18.90
CA VAL A 87 -37.91 4.31 18.51
C VAL A 87 -38.53 3.97 17.17
N ASP A 88 -39.86 3.84 17.14
CA ASP A 88 -40.63 3.76 15.91
C ASP A 88 -40.52 5.08 15.15
N CYS A 89 -39.66 5.11 14.14
CA CYS A 89 -39.49 6.24 13.23
C CYS A 89 -40.52 6.23 12.11
N GLY A 90 -41.69 5.60 12.35
CA GLY A 90 -42.68 5.19 11.37
C GLY A 90 -42.78 6.11 10.16
N THR A 91 -42.58 5.54 8.99
CA THR A 91 -43.06 6.05 7.72
C THR A 91 -44.58 6.15 7.87
N GLU A 92 -45.11 7.37 8.08
CA GLU A 92 -46.55 7.55 7.98
C GLU A 92 -46.99 7.24 6.54
N PRO A 93 -48.12 6.53 6.39
CA PRO A 93 -48.63 6.11 5.10
C PRO A 93 -49.10 7.32 4.32
N GLU A 94 -48.97 7.21 3.00
CA GLU A 94 -49.74 7.90 1.98
C GLU A 94 -51.10 8.40 2.52
N ALA A 95 -51.16 9.69 2.85
CA ALA A 95 -52.41 10.33 3.23
C ALA A 95 -53.24 10.49 1.95
N ALA A 96 -54.12 9.51 1.78
CA ALA A 96 -55.34 9.60 0.99
C ALA A 96 -55.94 11.00 1.10
N SER A 97 -56.00 11.68 -0.05
CA SER A 97 -56.88 12.83 -0.22
C SER A 97 -58.31 12.33 -0.44
N GLU A 98 -59.11 12.29 0.63
CA GLU A 98 -60.58 12.30 0.55
C GLU A 98 -61.10 13.27 1.63
N THR A 99 -61.39 14.53 1.27
CA THR A 99 -62.71 15.08 0.91
C THR A 99 -63.57 15.53 2.10
N ALA A 100 -63.79 16.84 2.21
CA ALA A 100 -64.99 17.46 2.80
C ALA A 100 -65.23 18.81 2.08
N LEU A 101 -65.96 18.86 0.96
CA LEU A 101 -67.39 19.18 0.84
C LEU A 101 -67.84 20.48 1.54
N SER A 102 -67.98 21.54 0.75
CA SER A 102 -69.04 22.55 0.88
C SER A 102 -69.45 23.07 -0.51
N THR A 103 -70.76 23.19 -0.68
CA THR A 103 -71.63 23.20 -1.88
C THR A 103 -71.66 24.52 -2.70
N PRO A 104 -72.13 24.55 -3.97
CA PRO A 104 -71.97 25.63 -4.98
C PRO A 104 -73.24 26.53 -5.15
N PRO A 105 -73.31 27.55 -6.06
CA PRO A 105 -73.58 27.35 -7.52
C PRO A 105 -72.98 28.38 -8.55
N ALA A 106 -72.49 27.83 -9.68
CA ALA A 106 -72.75 28.17 -11.11
C ALA A 106 -72.35 29.55 -11.75
N PRO A 107 -72.33 29.70 -13.10
CA PRO A 107 -71.70 28.88 -14.16
C PRO A 107 -71.07 29.73 -15.30
N GLN A 108 -70.15 29.16 -16.11
CA GLN A 108 -69.85 29.46 -17.55
C GLN A 108 -68.42 28.98 -17.84
N ALA A 109 -68.06 28.34 -18.95
CA ALA A 109 -68.74 27.62 -20.01
C ALA A 109 -67.63 26.76 -20.66
N ALA A 110 -67.92 25.49 -20.93
CA ALA A 110 -67.20 24.67 -21.93
C ALA A 110 -67.83 24.97 -23.32
N PRO A 111 -67.34 24.49 -24.49
CA PRO A 111 -66.61 23.24 -24.77
C PRO A 111 -65.39 23.49 -25.73
N GLU A 112 -64.53 22.57 -26.17
CA GLU A 112 -64.70 21.24 -26.79
C GLU A 112 -63.37 20.43 -26.73
N VAL A 113 -63.52 19.11 -26.57
CA VAL A 113 -62.53 18.02 -26.80
C VAL A 113 -62.50 17.70 -28.33
N PRO A 114 -61.57 16.92 -28.95
CA PRO A 114 -61.18 15.56 -28.52
C PRO A 114 -59.75 15.02 -28.87
N VAL A 115 -59.28 14.09 -28.02
CA VAL A 115 -58.71 12.76 -28.34
C VAL A 115 -57.47 12.65 -29.25
N THR A 116 -56.34 12.15 -28.69
CA THR A 116 -55.76 10.85 -29.11
C THR A 116 -54.81 10.29 -28.04
N ALA A 117 -55.06 9.04 -27.64
CA ALA A 117 -54.10 8.13 -27.02
C ALA A 117 -53.90 6.95 -28.01
N PRO A 118 -53.19 5.88 -27.62
CA PRO A 118 -51.74 5.68 -27.63
C PRO A 118 -51.33 4.69 -28.74
N GLN A 119 -50.05 4.65 -29.13
CA GLN A 119 -49.55 3.54 -29.95
C GLN A 119 -48.30 2.90 -29.34
N ALA A 120 -48.49 1.62 -29.02
CA ALA A 120 -47.50 0.66 -28.58
C ALA A 120 -46.51 0.32 -29.69
N ALA A 121 -45.29 -0.02 -29.27
CA ALA A 121 -44.47 -1.01 -29.95
C ALA A 121 -43.77 -1.84 -28.87
N ASP A 122 -44.37 -3.00 -28.61
CA ASP A 122 -43.70 -4.19 -28.11
C ASP A 122 -42.58 -4.62 -29.07
N ALA A 123 -41.49 -5.15 -28.51
CA ALA A 123 -40.74 -6.33 -28.97
C ALA A 123 -39.52 -6.48 -28.05
N GLU A 124 -39.62 -7.35 -27.05
CA GLU A 124 -38.93 -8.65 -27.00
C GLU A 124 -37.44 -8.57 -26.66
N GLY A 125 -37.10 -9.01 -25.44
CA GLY A 125 -35.77 -9.53 -25.12
C GLY A 125 -35.60 -10.96 -25.64
N PRO A 126 -34.82 -11.80 -24.96
CA PRO A 126 -33.37 -11.77 -24.76
C PRO A 126 -32.71 -12.93 -25.52
N ALA A 127 -31.41 -12.84 -25.83
CA ALA A 127 -30.65 -13.98 -26.34
C ALA A 127 -29.35 -14.17 -25.58
N ALA A 128 -29.37 -15.15 -24.68
CA ALA A 128 -28.20 -15.87 -24.23
C ALA A 128 -27.58 -16.63 -25.40
N VAL A 129 -26.25 -16.63 -25.49
CA VAL A 129 -25.51 -17.67 -26.22
C VAL A 129 -24.39 -18.15 -25.32
N ALA A 130 -24.62 -19.33 -24.75
CA ALA A 130 -23.58 -20.22 -24.27
C ALA A 130 -22.78 -20.75 -25.47
N LEU A 131 -21.46 -20.90 -25.30
CA LEU A 131 -20.71 -21.88 -26.06
C LEU A 131 -19.89 -22.71 -25.07
N ASP A 132 -20.12 -24.01 -25.21
CA ASP A 132 -19.64 -25.13 -24.43
C ASP A 132 -18.32 -25.67 -25.02
N GLU A 133 -17.63 -26.43 -24.18
CA GLU A 133 -16.54 -27.39 -24.38
C GLU A 133 -15.99 -27.68 -25.79
N THR A 134 -14.65 -27.77 -25.92
CA THR A 134 -14.00 -28.98 -26.51
C THR A 134 -12.53 -29.16 -26.10
N THR A 135 -12.28 -30.23 -25.35
CA THR A 135 -11.16 -31.21 -25.37
C THR A 135 -9.68 -30.82 -25.64
N ALA A 136 -8.85 -31.19 -24.66
CA ALA A 136 -7.70 -32.12 -24.71
C ALA A 136 -6.75 -32.12 -25.93
N THR A 137 -5.46 -31.85 -25.67
CA THR A 137 -4.35 -32.64 -26.24
C THR A 137 -3.10 -32.53 -25.35
N ALA A 138 -2.70 -33.66 -24.76
CA ALA A 138 -1.30 -33.93 -24.39
C ALA A 138 -0.64 -34.69 -25.57
N PRO A 139 0.68 -34.53 -25.80
CA PRO A 139 1.51 -35.72 -25.82
C PRO A 139 2.94 -35.56 -25.25
N GLN A 140 3.29 -36.55 -24.42
CA GLN A 140 4.52 -37.36 -24.43
C GLN A 140 5.90 -36.74 -24.75
N ALA A 141 6.75 -36.80 -23.71
CA ALA A 141 7.99 -37.57 -23.61
C ALA A 141 8.91 -37.72 -24.85
N ALA A 142 10.16 -37.28 -24.66
CA ALA A 142 11.34 -37.97 -25.20
C ALA A 142 12.44 -38.04 -24.12
N ALA A 143 12.84 -39.27 -23.80
CA ALA A 143 13.94 -39.62 -22.91
C ALA A 143 15.29 -39.66 -23.66
N ARG A 144 16.36 -39.27 -22.96
CA ARG A 144 17.77 -39.76 -23.05
C ARG A 144 18.39 -39.41 -21.69
N VAL A 145 18.75 -40.29 -20.74
CA VAL A 145 19.61 -41.50 -20.67
C VAL A 145 21.09 -41.26 -20.98
N ALA A 146 21.91 -41.58 -19.95
CA ALA A 146 23.35 -41.83 -19.87
C ALA A 146 24.28 -40.59 -19.96
N ASP A 147 25.33 -40.40 -19.16
CA ASP A 147 26.09 -41.28 -18.26
C ASP A 147 26.80 -40.40 -17.19
N ALA A 148 26.88 -40.90 -15.96
CA ALA A 148 28.02 -40.69 -15.06
C ALA A 148 28.90 -41.97 -15.15
N PRO A 149 30.12 -42.08 -14.60
CA PRO A 149 30.86 -41.17 -13.72
C PRO A 149 32.35 -41.02 -14.12
N SER A 150 33.11 -40.18 -13.40
CA SER A 150 34.51 -40.51 -13.12
C SER A 150 34.97 -39.92 -11.79
N ASP A 151 35.34 -40.85 -10.92
CA ASP A 151 36.23 -40.67 -9.79
C ASP A 151 37.53 -39.96 -10.20
N GLY A 152 38.11 -39.25 -9.24
CA GLY A 152 39.40 -38.59 -9.37
C GLY A 152 39.87 -38.00 -8.05
N ALA A 153 40.10 -38.87 -7.07
CA ALA A 153 40.81 -38.56 -5.84
C ALA A 153 42.21 -37.98 -6.12
N ALA A 154 42.63 -37.00 -5.31
CA ALA A 154 44.04 -36.79 -4.97
C ALA A 154 44.14 -36.05 -3.62
N GLU A 155 44.38 -36.84 -2.58
CA GLU A 155 45.05 -36.43 -1.35
C GLU A 155 46.46 -35.89 -1.64
N ASN A 156 46.92 -34.96 -0.82
CA ASN A 156 48.25 -34.91 -0.16
C ASN A 156 48.30 -33.63 0.70
N SER A 157 48.12 -33.72 2.02
CA SER A 157 49.17 -33.95 3.05
C SER A 157 50.42 -33.07 2.88
N ILE A 158 50.58 -32.02 3.72
CA ILE A 158 51.32 -31.96 5.01
C ILE A 158 52.67 -31.22 4.83
N GLU A 159 53.02 -30.44 5.86
CA GLU A 159 54.37 -29.98 6.31
C GLU A 159 54.86 -28.55 5.97
N ASP A 160 54.58 -27.65 6.92
CA ASP A 160 55.53 -26.72 7.56
C ASP A 160 56.51 -27.56 8.44
N PRO A 161 57.83 -27.26 8.66
CA PRO A 161 58.31 -25.98 9.18
C PRO A 161 59.70 -25.46 8.74
N GLY A 162 59.84 -24.13 8.83
CA GLY A 162 60.98 -23.47 9.50
C GLY A 162 62.32 -23.32 8.76
N ALA A 163 62.72 -22.07 8.52
CA ALA A 163 64.10 -21.60 8.73
C ALA A 163 64.16 -20.07 8.71
N GLU A 164 64.47 -19.48 9.87
CA GLU A 164 64.96 -18.11 10.00
C GLU A 164 66.32 -17.99 9.28
N THR A 165 66.51 -16.94 8.48
CA THR A 165 67.87 -16.42 8.25
C THR A 165 67.80 -14.93 7.93
N GLY A 166 68.27 -14.13 8.88
CA GLY A 166 68.48 -12.70 8.70
C GLY A 166 69.65 -12.43 7.76
N ALA A 167 69.47 -11.47 6.86
CA ALA A 167 70.55 -10.79 6.17
C ALA A 167 70.27 -9.28 6.15
N ALA A 168 71.29 -8.53 6.56
CA ALA A 168 71.32 -7.10 6.82
C ALA A 168 71.22 -6.24 5.53
N PRO A 169 71.01 -4.91 5.65
CA PRO A 169 70.34 -4.09 4.64
C PRO A 169 71.23 -3.63 3.49
N ALA A 170 70.62 -3.52 2.31
CA ALA A 170 71.20 -2.95 1.10
C ALA A 170 71.48 -1.44 1.24
N PRO A 171 72.51 -0.90 0.56
CA PRO A 171 72.86 0.52 0.64
C PRO A 171 71.80 1.42 -0.01
N ALA A 172 71.57 2.57 0.63
CA ALA A 172 70.57 3.57 0.26
C ALA A 172 70.80 4.16 -1.14
N GLU A 173 69.83 3.99 -2.04
CA GLU A 173 69.70 4.77 -3.27
C GLU A 173 69.41 6.24 -2.93
N MET A 174 70.13 7.15 -3.58
CA MET A 174 69.86 8.58 -3.49
C MET A 174 68.46 8.93 -4.04
N PRO A 175 67.72 9.85 -3.41
CA PRO A 175 66.39 10.23 -3.87
C PRO A 175 66.48 10.99 -5.21
N ARG A 176 65.75 10.51 -6.21
CA ARG A 176 65.55 11.23 -7.49
C ARG A 176 64.81 12.56 -7.23
N PRO A 177 65.14 13.64 -7.97
CA PRO A 177 64.49 14.93 -7.80
C PRO A 177 63.00 14.83 -8.16
N ARG A 178 62.13 15.28 -7.25
CA ARG A 178 60.68 15.35 -7.51
C ARG A 178 60.38 16.38 -8.60
N PRO A 179 59.48 16.10 -9.56
CA PRO A 179 59.03 17.09 -10.51
C PRO A 179 58.32 18.25 -9.79
N ALA A 180 58.57 19.47 -10.25
CA ALA A 180 58.00 20.68 -9.68
C ALA A 180 56.46 20.63 -9.72
N ARG A 181 55.82 20.88 -8.58
CA ARG A 181 54.37 21.06 -8.48
C ARG A 181 53.96 22.25 -9.36
N PRO A 182 52.92 22.12 -10.21
CA PRO A 182 52.40 23.26 -10.94
C PRO A 182 51.82 24.30 -9.95
N ASP A 183 52.13 25.56 -10.22
CA ASP A 183 51.83 26.72 -9.39
C ASP A 183 50.31 26.89 -9.24
N ARG A 184 49.82 26.92 -8.00
CA ARG A 184 48.39 26.91 -7.63
C ARG A 184 47.72 28.28 -7.77
N LYS A 185 48.14 29.06 -8.76
CA LYS A 185 47.66 30.43 -9.00
C LYS A 185 47.23 30.57 -10.45
N LEU A 186 46.13 29.92 -10.83
CA LEU A 186 45.24 30.30 -11.95
C LEU A 186 44.16 29.21 -12.14
N THR A 187 43.20 29.14 -11.22
CA THR A 187 41.92 28.46 -11.48
C THR A 187 40.83 29.16 -10.69
N LYS A 188 40.41 30.31 -11.19
CA LYS A 188 39.07 30.85 -10.96
C LYS A 188 38.27 30.58 -12.24
N ALA A 189 37.90 29.32 -12.45
CA ALA A 189 36.91 28.95 -13.45
C ALA A 189 35.74 28.34 -12.68
N PHE A 190 34.57 28.94 -12.82
CA PHE A 190 33.32 28.37 -12.29
C PHE A 190 32.92 27.17 -13.15
N THR A 191 32.15 26.25 -12.58
CA THR A 191 31.72 24.96 -13.16
C THR A 191 31.01 25.05 -14.51
N GLU A 192 30.71 26.26 -15.01
CA GLU A 192 30.11 26.50 -16.32
C GLU A 192 31.13 26.48 -17.48
N ASP A 193 32.42 26.74 -17.25
CA ASP A 193 33.46 26.80 -18.31
C ASP A 193 34.12 25.45 -18.63
N LEU A 194 33.92 24.44 -17.76
CA LEU A 194 34.37 23.06 -17.99
C LEU A 194 33.16 22.23 -18.40
N GLY A 195 32.74 22.38 -19.66
CA GLY A 195 31.58 21.72 -20.27
C GLY A 195 31.13 20.46 -19.52
N GLY A 196 30.09 20.62 -18.70
CA GLY A 196 29.52 19.53 -17.92
C GLY A 196 29.07 18.43 -18.88
N ALA A 197 29.48 17.19 -18.60
CA ALA A 197 28.97 16.05 -19.34
C ALA A 197 27.44 16.10 -19.34
N PRO A 198 26.77 15.92 -20.49
CA PRO A 198 25.32 15.88 -20.51
C PRO A 198 24.87 14.81 -19.52
N ALA A 199 23.92 15.15 -18.65
CA ALA A 199 23.33 14.20 -17.72
C ALA A 199 22.92 12.97 -18.53
N ALA A 200 23.46 11.81 -18.16
CA ALA A 200 23.16 10.56 -18.83
C ALA A 200 21.63 10.41 -18.87
N THR A 201 21.08 10.31 -20.07
CA THR A 201 19.67 9.99 -20.29
C THR A 201 19.46 8.59 -19.68
N GLY A 202 18.87 8.54 -18.48
CA GLY A 202 18.77 7.32 -17.66
C GLY A 202 19.23 7.46 -16.21
N GLY A 203 19.73 8.63 -15.79
CA GLY A 203 19.96 8.90 -14.36
C GLY A 203 18.63 8.97 -13.61
N VAL A 204 18.43 8.08 -12.62
CA VAL A 204 17.32 8.18 -11.67
C VAL A 204 17.52 9.48 -10.90
N ALA A 205 16.57 10.41 -11.03
CA ALA A 205 16.61 11.66 -10.28
C ALA A 205 16.52 11.33 -8.79
N LEU A 206 17.64 11.47 -8.09
CA LEU A 206 17.67 11.44 -6.65
C LEU A 206 16.98 12.73 -6.18
N SER A 207 15.71 12.61 -5.81
CA SER A 207 14.88 13.51 -5.00
C SER A 207 13.93 14.53 -5.69
N HIS A 208 12.77 14.71 -5.00
CA HIS A 208 11.83 15.85 -4.95
C HIS A 208 10.39 15.69 -5.44
N GLY A 209 9.92 14.47 -5.75
CA GLY A 209 8.49 14.25 -6.09
C GLY A 209 7.58 13.92 -4.89
N VAL A 210 8.16 13.46 -3.77
CA VAL A 210 7.40 12.94 -2.62
C VAL A 210 7.35 14.00 -1.52
N GLU A 211 6.16 14.20 -0.96
CA GLU A 211 5.97 15.09 0.19
C GLU A 211 6.80 14.59 1.39
N SER A 212 7.46 15.52 2.10
CA SER A 212 8.32 15.15 3.25
C SER A 212 7.56 14.33 4.29
N GLU A 213 6.29 14.67 4.55
CA GLU A 213 5.44 13.96 5.52
C GLU A 213 5.23 12.49 5.14
N VAL A 214 5.07 12.19 3.85
CA VAL A 214 4.94 10.82 3.35
C VAL A 214 6.25 10.06 3.55
N MET A 215 7.39 10.70 3.29
CA MET A 215 8.70 10.06 3.44
C MET A 215 9.05 9.80 4.91
N ASP A 216 8.85 10.79 5.79
CA ASP A 216 9.00 10.65 7.23
C ASP A 216 8.10 9.53 7.76
N GLY A 217 6.91 9.43 7.19
CA GLY A 217 6.00 8.34 7.45
C GLY A 217 6.51 6.95 7.13
N ILE A 218 7.06 6.79 5.93
CA ILE A 218 7.66 5.53 5.49
C ILE A 218 8.85 5.17 6.38
N ARG A 219 9.69 6.15 6.75
CA ARG A 219 10.79 5.95 7.70
C ARG A 219 10.29 5.47 9.06
N ASP A 220 9.26 6.09 9.61
CA ASP A 220 8.67 5.71 10.89
C ASP A 220 8.10 4.28 10.86
N VAL A 221 7.43 3.90 9.76
CA VAL A 221 6.88 2.54 9.61
C VAL A 221 8.01 1.52 9.54
N LEU A 222 9.03 1.77 8.70
CA LEU A 222 10.18 0.89 8.57
C LEU A 222 10.96 0.77 9.89
N ALA A 223 11.13 1.87 10.62
CA ALA A 223 11.74 1.85 11.94
C ALA A 223 10.93 0.98 12.92
N GLY A 224 9.60 0.97 12.81
CA GLY A 224 8.73 0.05 13.54
C GLY A 224 8.96 -1.42 13.21
N PHE A 225 9.46 -1.73 12.01
CA PHE A 225 9.91 -3.07 11.62
C PHE A 225 11.38 -3.33 12.00
N GLY A 226 12.08 -2.36 12.60
CA GLY A 226 13.53 -2.43 12.83
C GLY A 226 14.36 -2.24 11.57
N MET A 227 13.76 -1.73 10.47
CA MET A 227 14.47 -1.42 9.23
C MET A 227 14.84 0.04 9.12
N GLU A 228 16.03 0.32 8.60
CA GLU A 228 16.46 1.69 8.28
C GLU A 228 16.34 1.95 6.78
N LEU A 229 15.56 2.98 6.41
CA LEU A 229 15.42 3.38 5.01
C LEU A 229 16.73 4.00 4.50
N THR A 230 17.25 3.52 3.37
CA THR A 230 18.45 4.09 2.73
C THR A 230 18.08 5.14 1.69
N PHE A 231 19.06 5.89 1.20
CA PHE A 231 18.88 6.78 0.04
C PHE A 231 18.39 6.06 -1.22
N ALA A 232 18.75 4.78 -1.41
CA ALA A 232 18.25 3.99 -2.53
C ALA A 232 16.77 3.63 -2.34
N GLY A 233 16.36 3.37 -1.10
CA GLY A 233 14.95 3.20 -0.75
C GLY A 233 14.14 4.47 -0.99
N GLU A 234 14.65 5.64 -0.62
CA GLU A 234 14.00 6.92 -0.91
C GLU A 234 13.83 7.16 -2.41
N ALA A 235 14.85 6.81 -3.20
CA ALA A 235 14.78 6.87 -4.65
C ALA A 235 13.73 5.91 -5.23
N LEU A 236 13.67 4.67 -4.73
CA LEU A 236 12.66 3.69 -5.11
C LEU A 236 11.24 4.19 -4.81
N VAL A 237 11.02 4.72 -3.59
CA VAL A 237 9.70 5.27 -3.21
C VAL A 237 9.30 6.42 -4.13
N GLY A 238 10.21 7.35 -4.38
CA GLY A 238 9.95 8.47 -5.28
C GLY A 238 9.58 8.01 -6.69
N GLU A 239 10.26 6.98 -7.17
CA GLU A 239 10.00 6.38 -8.46
C GLU A 239 8.61 5.71 -8.53
N ARG A 240 8.23 4.91 -7.52
CA ARG A 240 6.90 4.26 -7.47
C ARG A 240 5.76 5.26 -7.36
N ILE A 241 5.90 6.27 -6.51
CA ILE A 241 4.89 7.33 -6.38
C ILE A 241 4.77 8.10 -7.70
N SER A 242 5.87 8.35 -8.41
CA SER A 242 5.81 9.01 -9.72
C SER A 242 5.11 8.19 -10.80
N ARG A 243 5.07 6.86 -10.65
CA ARG A 243 4.28 5.92 -11.49
C ARG A 243 2.82 5.83 -11.08
N GLY A 244 2.40 6.54 -10.04
CA GLY A 244 1.02 6.54 -9.53
C GLY A 244 0.74 5.44 -8.51
N GLU A 245 1.76 4.77 -7.98
CA GLU A 245 1.58 3.84 -6.87
C GLU A 245 1.29 4.59 -5.56
N THR A 246 0.58 3.94 -4.64
CA THR A 246 0.35 4.50 -3.31
C THR A 246 1.61 4.42 -2.46
N ALA A 247 1.69 5.25 -1.42
CA ALA A 247 2.81 5.21 -0.49
C ALA A 247 2.92 3.85 0.26
N GLY A 248 1.81 3.18 0.53
CA GLY A 248 1.81 1.85 1.14
C GLY A 248 2.29 0.77 0.17
N ASP A 249 1.93 0.87 -1.12
CA ASP A 249 2.46 -0.05 -2.14
C ASP A 249 3.97 0.13 -2.33
N ALA A 250 4.44 1.38 -2.34
CA ALA A 250 5.86 1.70 -2.41
C ALA A 250 6.62 1.16 -1.18
N LEU A 251 6.06 1.29 0.02
CA LEU A 251 6.61 0.73 1.26
C LEU A 251 6.72 -0.80 1.17
N SER A 252 5.66 -1.49 0.72
CA SER A 252 5.64 -2.95 0.53
C SER A 252 6.78 -3.39 -0.40
N GLN A 253 7.02 -2.65 -1.48
CA GLN A 253 8.15 -2.92 -2.37
C GLN A 253 9.50 -2.65 -1.71
N VAL A 254 9.67 -1.54 -0.97
CA VAL A 254 10.93 -1.29 -0.23
C VAL A 254 11.30 -2.47 0.65
N VAL A 255 10.33 -3.04 1.36
CA VAL A 255 10.50 -4.24 2.18
C VAL A 255 10.89 -5.44 1.33
N LEU A 256 10.16 -5.74 0.25
CA LEU A 256 10.48 -6.83 -0.67
C LEU A 256 11.92 -6.75 -1.19
N PHE A 257 12.36 -5.56 -1.61
CA PHE A 257 13.72 -5.34 -2.09
C PHE A 257 14.75 -5.50 -0.97
N ALA A 258 14.47 -5.06 0.25
CA ALA A 258 15.36 -5.25 1.40
C ALA A 258 15.60 -6.75 1.66
N PHE A 259 14.54 -7.58 1.64
CA PHE A 259 14.68 -9.03 1.72
C PHE A 259 15.47 -9.61 0.54
N ALA A 260 15.21 -9.17 -0.68
CA ALA A 260 15.95 -9.68 -1.86
C ALA A 260 17.45 -9.36 -1.79
N HIS A 261 17.82 -8.16 -1.34
CA HIS A 261 19.21 -7.77 -1.11
C HIS A 261 19.87 -8.61 0.00
N ALA A 262 19.17 -8.80 1.12
CA ALA A 262 19.66 -9.63 2.21
C ALA A 262 19.88 -11.08 1.75
N VAL A 263 18.98 -11.65 0.96
CA VAL A 263 19.14 -12.98 0.37
C VAL A 263 20.35 -13.04 -0.56
N ARG A 264 20.54 -12.03 -1.43
CA ARG A 264 21.72 -11.97 -2.30
C ARG A 264 23.03 -11.96 -1.49
N GLU A 265 23.06 -11.21 -0.41
CA GLU A 265 24.20 -11.16 0.50
C GLU A 265 24.39 -12.47 1.28
N ASP A 266 23.28 -13.10 1.70
CA ASP A 266 23.29 -14.41 2.34
C ASP A 266 23.96 -15.47 1.47
N LEU A 267 23.54 -15.52 0.21
CA LEU A 267 24.08 -16.46 -0.77
C LEU A 267 25.56 -16.19 -1.05
N ALA A 268 25.97 -14.91 -1.06
CA ALA A 268 27.37 -14.54 -1.24
C ALA A 268 28.24 -14.89 -0.02
N THR A 269 27.66 -14.96 1.18
CA THR A 269 28.36 -15.23 2.45
C THR A 269 28.20 -16.68 2.94
N GLY A 270 27.47 -17.53 2.20
CA GLY A 270 27.33 -18.96 2.48
C GLY A 270 26.15 -19.37 3.36
N GLY A 271 25.07 -18.57 3.42
CA GLY A 271 23.79 -19.00 4.00
C GLY A 271 23.62 -18.75 5.51
N SER A 272 24.24 -17.71 6.06
CA SER A 272 24.18 -17.36 7.49
C SER A 272 22.85 -16.76 7.96
N LEU A 273 22.08 -16.10 7.11
CA LEU A 273 20.86 -15.36 7.47
C LEU A 273 19.68 -16.27 7.78
N GLY A 274 19.59 -17.43 7.13
CA GLY A 274 18.61 -18.46 7.49
C GLY A 274 18.77 -18.93 8.94
N ALA A 275 20.02 -19.07 9.40
CA ALA A 275 20.33 -19.44 10.78
C ALA A 275 20.09 -18.31 11.81
N LEU A 276 20.01 -17.05 11.35
CA LEU A 276 19.77 -15.87 12.19
C LEU A 276 18.27 -15.56 12.38
N GLY A 277 17.36 -16.32 11.78
CA GLY A 277 15.91 -16.16 11.98
C GLY A 277 15.22 -15.26 10.95
N LEU A 278 15.76 -15.15 9.73
CA LEU A 278 15.16 -14.34 8.65
C LEU A 278 13.69 -14.71 8.35
N GLY A 279 13.33 -16.00 8.46
CA GLY A 279 11.96 -16.48 8.27
C GLY A 279 10.98 -16.01 9.34
N ASP A 280 11.38 -16.06 10.62
CA ASP A 280 10.56 -15.58 11.73
C ASP A 280 10.34 -14.06 11.60
N TYR A 281 11.40 -13.33 11.27
CA TYR A 281 11.31 -11.90 11.01
C TYR A 281 10.42 -11.56 9.81
N ALA A 282 10.50 -12.32 8.71
CA ALA A 282 9.60 -12.16 7.58
C ALA A 282 8.12 -12.39 7.95
N ALA A 283 7.84 -13.34 8.85
CA ALA A 283 6.49 -13.58 9.33
C ALA A 283 5.96 -12.39 10.16
N GLU A 284 6.79 -11.80 11.03
CA GLU A 284 6.44 -10.59 11.79
C GLU A 284 6.16 -9.40 10.87
N VAL A 285 7.05 -9.15 9.90
CA VAL A 285 6.85 -8.09 8.90
C VAL A 285 5.59 -8.33 8.08
N ALA A 286 5.31 -9.59 7.70
CA ALA A 286 4.09 -9.93 6.97
C ALA A 286 2.82 -9.61 7.76
N ASP A 287 2.82 -9.89 9.08
CA ASP A 287 1.70 -9.53 9.95
C ASP A 287 1.50 -8.02 10.05
N GLU A 288 2.57 -7.24 10.14
CA GLU A 288 2.48 -5.78 10.13
C GLU A 288 1.96 -5.24 8.78
N LEU A 289 2.45 -5.76 7.65
CA LEU A 289 1.94 -5.38 6.33
C LEU A 289 0.45 -5.74 6.16
N ARG A 290 -0.01 -6.87 6.72
CA ARG A 290 -1.45 -7.21 6.76
C ARG A 290 -2.27 -6.23 7.59
N LYS A 291 -1.72 -5.67 8.68
CA LYS A 291 -2.38 -4.61 9.46
C LYS A 291 -2.51 -3.33 8.65
N LEU A 292 -1.48 -2.97 7.87
CA LEU A 292 -1.55 -1.81 6.97
C LEU A 292 -2.59 -2.00 5.86
N HIS A 293 -2.68 -3.20 5.27
CA HIS A 293 -3.75 -3.53 4.32
C HIS A 293 -5.14 -3.47 4.96
N SER A 294 -5.32 -4.02 6.16
CA SER A 294 -6.58 -3.96 6.90
C SER A 294 -7.01 -2.51 7.21
N ALA A 295 -6.06 -1.58 7.25
CA ALA A 295 -6.30 -0.15 7.38
C ALA A 295 -6.56 0.57 6.04
N GLY A 296 -6.54 -0.15 4.91
CA GLY A 296 -6.75 0.40 3.57
C GLY A 296 -5.54 1.16 2.99
N LEU A 297 -4.34 0.95 3.54
CA LEU A 297 -3.13 1.69 3.16
C LEU A 297 -2.32 1.00 2.06
N VAL A 298 -2.46 -0.31 1.92
CA VAL A 298 -1.78 -1.14 0.91
C VAL A 298 -2.85 -1.87 0.10
N GLY A 299 -2.72 -1.86 -1.23
CA GLY A 299 -3.64 -2.57 -2.11
C GLY A 299 -3.58 -4.09 -1.89
N GLU A 300 -4.72 -4.79 -2.02
CA GLU A 300 -4.80 -6.24 -1.83
C GLU A 300 -3.91 -7.02 -2.81
N ASP A 301 -3.98 -6.65 -4.10
CA ASP A 301 -3.19 -7.28 -5.16
C ASP A 301 -1.68 -7.12 -4.90
N ARG A 302 -1.27 -5.91 -4.50
CA ARG A 302 0.12 -5.58 -4.18
C ARG A 302 0.60 -6.38 -2.98
N LEU A 303 -0.16 -6.36 -1.88
CA LEU A 303 0.18 -7.08 -0.67
C LEU A 303 0.34 -8.58 -0.94
N THR A 304 -0.63 -9.17 -1.64
CA THR A 304 -0.62 -10.61 -1.94
C THR A 304 0.59 -11.00 -2.77
N HIS A 305 0.89 -10.20 -3.80
CA HIS A 305 2.05 -10.43 -4.65
C HIS A 305 3.37 -10.30 -3.87
N ASP A 306 3.55 -9.22 -3.12
CA ASP A 306 4.81 -8.93 -2.45
C ASP A 306 5.05 -9.85 -1.24
N LEU A 307 4.03 -10.13 -0.43
CA LEU A 307 4.13 -11.09 0.68
C LEU A 307 4.45 -12.49 0.20
N GLY A 308 3.84 -12.94 -0.90
CA GLY A 308 4.15 -14.24 -1.49
C GLY A 308 5.64 -14.34 -1.86
N ARG A 309 6.21 -13.26 -2.40
CA ARG A 309 7.63 -13.19 -2.75
C ARG A 309 8.53 -13.09 -1.51
N ILE A 310 8.16 -12.30 -0.50
CA ILE A 310 8.91 -12.20 0.76
C ILE A 310 9.01 -13.57 1.44
N ILE A 311 7.90 -14.31 1.52
CA ILE A 311 7.88 -15.66 2.12
C ILE A 311 8.77 -16.60 1.31
N ALA A 312 8.62 -16.63 -0.02
CA ALA A 312 9.43 -17.47 -0.88
C ALA A 312 10.94 -17.13 -0.84
N LEU A 313 11.30 -15.88 -0.56
CA LEU A 313 12.69 -15.45 -0.35
C LEU A 313 13.29 -15.98 0.96
N THR A 314 12.47 -16.42 1.91
CA THR A 314 12.93 -17.01 3.19
C THR A 314 12.97 -18.53 3.20
N GLU A 315 12.39 -19.18 2.19
CA GLU A 315 12.42 -20.64 2.06
C GLU A 315 13.77 -21.11 1.50
N ASP A 316 14.30 -22.21 2.04
CA ASP A 316 15.55 -22.79 1.55
C ASP A 316 15.37 -23.46 0.17
N GLY A 317 16.27 -23.14 -0.77
CA GLY A 317 16.35 -23.83 -2.06
C GLY A 317 16.80 -22.96 -3.24
N ASN A 318 16.96 -23.59 -4.41
CA ASN A 318 17.41 -22.90 -5.64
C ASN A 318 16.41 -21.84 -6.14
N GLU A 319 15.12 -21.96 -5.79
CA GLU A 319 14.10 -20.97 -6.16
C GLU A 319 14.31 -19.64 -5.43
N ARG A 320 14.91 -19.65 -4.23
CA ARG A 320 15.25 -18.44 -3.47
C ARG A 320 16.24 -17.54 -4.22
N GLU A 321 17.31 -18.13 -4.75
CA GLU A 321 18.32 -17.40 -5.54
C GLU A 321 17.73 -16.81 -6.82
N ARG A 322 16.95 -17.62 -7.55
CA ARG A 322 16.29 -17.20 -8.78
C ARG A 322 15.32 -16.05 -8.51
N LEU A 323 14.52 -16.14 -7.45
CA LEU A 323 13.55 -15.12 -7.08
C LEU A 323 14.25 -13.82 -6.66
N ALA A 324 15.33 -13.89 -5.89
CA ALA A 324 16.12 -12.72 -5.52
C ALA A 324 16.71 -12.04 -6.77
N ALA A 325 17.27 -12.81 -7.72
CA ALA A 325 17.77 -12.27 -8.97
C ALA A 325 16.66 -11.63 -9.83
N GLU A 326 15.45 -12.22 -9.85
CA GLU A 326 14.30 -11.66 -10.55
C GLU A 326 13.85 -10.32 -9.94
N VAL A 327 13.70 -10.26 -8.61
CA VAL A 327 13.34 -9.00 -7.91
C VAL A 327 14.40 -7.93 -8.18
N LEU A 328 15.67 -8.28 -8.03
CA LEU A 328 16.81 -7.37 -8.19
C LEU A 328 17.12 -7.02 -9.66
N SER A 329 16.34 -7.52 -10.63
CA SER A 329 16.41 -7.06 -12.02
C SER A 329 15.78 -5.67 -12.22
N ASP A 330 15.04 -5.16 -11.23
CA ASP A 330 14.52 -3.79 -11.26
C ASP A 330 15.67 -2.77 -11.28
N PRO A 331 15.63 -1.79 -12.20
CA PRO A 331 16.74 -0.87 -12.42
C PRO A 331 16.95 0.11 -11.26
N VAL A 332 15.99 0.28 -10.35
CA VAL A 332 16.08 1.19 -9.20
C VAL A 332 16.27 0.40 -7.92
N GLY A 333 15.36 -0.54 -7.65
CA GLY A 333 15.40 -1.35 -6.45
C GLY A 333 16.55 -2.36 -6.42
N GLY A 334 17.05 -2.80 -7.58
CA GLY A 334 18.10 -3.82 -7.69
C GLY A 334 19.54 -3.34 -7.46
N LEU A 335 19.78 -2.03 -7.61
CA LEU A 335 21.14 -1.47 -7.62
C LEU A 335 21.77 -1.45 -6.23
N LEU A 336 21.03 -1.01 -5.22
CA LEU A 336 21.50 -0.82 -3.85
C LEU A 336 20.42 -1.24 -2.86
N PRO A 337 20.80 -1.67 -1.63
CA PRO A 337 19.85 -2.01 -0.59
C PRO A 337 18.88 -0.86 -0.32
N THR A 338 17.59 -1.14 -0.39
CA THR A 338 16.51 -0.14 -0.23
C THR A 338 16.24 0.18 1.24
N ALA A 339 16.34 -0.83 2.09
CA ALA A 339 16.37 -0.67 3.53
C ALA A 339 17.38 -1.65 4.13
N LEU A 340 17.93 -1.32 5.29
CA LEU A 340 18.79 -2.20 6.06
C LEU A 340 17.93 -3.01 7.01
N LEU A 341 18.14 -4.33 7.06
CA LEU A 341 17.52 -5.21 8.05
C LEU A 341 17.98 -4.84 9.48
N PRO A 342 17.28 -5.31 10.53
CA PRO A 342 17.75 -5.19 11.91
C PRO A 342 19.19 -5.68 12.07
N GLU A 343 19.95 -5.06 12.98
CA GLU A 343 21.39 -5.35 13.17
C GLU A 343 21.66 -6.83 13.50
N GLU A 344 20.73 -7.50 14.18
CA GLU A 344 20.80 -8.91 14.55
C GLU A 344 20.74 -9.84 13.32
N LEU A 345 20.17 -9.34 12.23
CA LEU A 345 20.04 -10.00 10.94
C LEU A 345 21.03 -9.44 9.91
N ARG A 346 22.09 -8.75 10.32
CA ARG A 346 23.18 -8.36 9.42
C ARG A 346 24.34 -9.33 9.58
N PRO A 347 24.96 -9.81 8.48
CA PRO A 347 26.20 -10.57 8.58
C PRO A 347 27.28 -9.69 9.24
N ALA A 348 28.12 -10.28 10.09
CA ALA A 348 29.02 -9.57 11.03
C ALA A 348 30.21 -8.80 10.38
N GLY A 349 30.04 -8.26 9.17
CA GLY A 349 31.11 -7.68 8.34
C GLY A 349 31.17 -6.16 8.23
N GLU A 350 30.22 -5.41 8.79
CA GLU A 350 30.24 -3.93 8.73
C GLU A 350 30.55 -3.31 10.12
N MET A 351 31.84 -3.27 10.49
CA MET A 351 32.40 -2.33 11.47
C MET A 351 33.76 -1.81 11.01
#